data_AF-A0A8S9WF61-F1
#
_entry.id   AF-A0A8S9WF61-F1
#
_cell.length_a   1.000
_cell.length_b   1.000
_cell.length_c   1.000
_cell.angle_alpha   90.00
_cell.angle_beta   90.00
_cell.angle_gamma   90.00
#
_symmetry.space_group_name_H-M   'P 1'
#
loop_
_entity.id
_entity.type
_entity.pdbx_description
1 polymer ?
#
loop_
_entity_poly.entity_id
_entity_poly.type
_entity_poly.pdbx_seq_one_letter_code
_entity_poly.pdbx_strand_id
1 'polypeptide(L)' 'MGEVNIDEFFCPNEACPDYGKKGKGNIVLKEPYGKQNTALLKCKTCKNT' A
#
# COMPACT_ATOMS: atom_id res chain seq x y z
N MET A 1 2.69 -19.35 -4.00
CA MET A 1 2.95 -17.90 -4.11
C MET A 1 2.04 -17.25 -3.09
N GLY A 2 2.57 -16.76 -1.97
CA GLY A 2 1.75 -16.20 -0.89
C GLY A 2 1.03 -14.96 -1.40
N GLU A 3 -0.30 -14.96 -1.31
CA GLU A 3 -1.12 -13.81 -1.66
C GLU A 3 -0.78 -12.68 -0.67
N VAL A 4 -0.26 -11.55 -1.17
CA VAL A 4 -0.02 -10.38 -0.34
C VAL A 4 -1.38 -9.83 0.06
N ASN A 5 -1.74 -9.95 1.33
CA ASN A 5 -2.99 -9.42 1.85
C ASN A 5 -2.87 -7.88 1.97
N ILE A 6 -3.28 -7.17 0.92
CA ILE A 6 -3.17 -5.71 0.85
C ILE A 6 -4.08 -5.02 1.89
N ASP A 7 -5.16 -5.70 2.32
CA ASP A 7 -6.11 -5.17 3.30
C ASP A 7 -5.51 -5.00 4.70
N GLU A 8 -4.40 -5.67 5.00
CA GLU A 8 -3.68 -5.48 6.27
C GLU A 8 -2.84 -4.19 6.32
N PHE A 9 -2.59 -3.58 5.15
CA PHE A 9 -1.78 -2.36 5.02
C PHE A 9 -2.65 -1.10 5.10
N PHE A 10 -2.02 0.00 5.48
CA PHE A 10 -2.64 1.32 5.56
C PHE A 10 -1.65 2.38 5.08
N CYS A 11 -2.16 3.58 4.81
CA CYS A 11 -1.31 4.68 4.38
C CYS A 11 -0.56 5.26 5.59
N PRO A 12 0.79 5.29 5.60
CA PRO A 12 1.57 5.83 6.71
C PRO A 12 1.67 7.37 6.68
N ASN A 13 1.17 8.01 5.62
CA ASN A 13 1.20 9.46 5.49
C ASN A 13 0.12 10.11 6.35
N GLU A 14 0.50 10.77 7.45
CA GLU A 14 -0.41 11.44 8.38
C GLU A 14 -1.27 12.55 7.74
N ALA A 15 -0.78 13.16 6.66
CA ALA A 15 -1.56 14.14 5.89
C ALA A 15 -2.60 13.49 4.95
N CYS A 16 -2.61 12.16 4.82
CA CYS A 16 -3.62 11.46 4.03
C CYS A 16 -4.94 11.37 4.79
N PRO A 17 -6.10 11.67 4.16
CA PRO A 17 -7.39 11.49 4.81
C PRO A 17 -7.70 10.01 5.14
N ASP A 18 -6.97 9.07 4.56
CA ASP A 18 -7.04 7.64 4.84
C ASP A 18 -5.86 7.13 5.70
N TYR A 19 -5.14 8.02 6.38
CA TYR A 19 -4.10 7.65 7.33
C TYR A 19 -4.61 6.65 8.37
N GLY A 20 -3.86 5.57 8.60
CA GLY A 20 -4.20 4.53 9.59
C GLY A 20 -5.42 3.66 9.26
N LYS A 21 -6.13 3.90 8.15
CA LYS A 21 -7.33 3.13 7.78
C LYS A 21 -6.97 1.93 6.91
N LYS A 22 -7.27 0.74 7.41
CA LYS A 22 -7.12 -0.56 6.72
C LYS A 22 -8.39 -0.93 5.95
N GLY A 23 -8.27 -1.84 4.98
CA GLY A 23 -9.43 -2.39 4.24
C GLY A 23 -10.24 -1.38 3.41
N LYS A 24 -9.67 -0.19 3.11
CA LYS A 24 -10.33 0.86 2.32
C LYS A 24 -10.14 0.68 0.80
N GLY A 25 -9.34 -0.29 0.37
CA GLY A 25 -8.95 -0.47 -1.04
C GLY A 25 -8.13 0.71 -1.60
N ASN A 26 -7.65 1.62 -0.73
CA ASN A 26 -6.80 2.74 -1.11
C ASN A 26 -5.35 2.30 -1.29
N ILE A 27 -4.89 1.25 -0.61
CA ILE A 27 -3.57 0.67 -0.84
C ILE A 27 -3.64 -0.29 -2.02
N VAL A 28 -2.71 -0.15 -2.95
CA VAL A 28 -2.57 -1.04 -4.12
C VAL A 28 -1.13 -1.40 -4.38
N LEU A 29 -0.91 -2.54 -5.03
CA LEU A 29 0.40 -2.93 -5.52
C LEU A 29 0.74 -2.11 -6.76
N LYS A 30 1.88 -1.41 -6.72
CA LYS A 30 2.37 -0.57 -7.82
C LYS A 30 3.25 -1.40 -8.75
N GLU A 31 4.35 -1.91 -8.22
CA GLU A 31 5.35 -2.71 -8.95
C GLU A 31 6.21 -3.47 -7.94
N PRO A 32 6.74 -4.65 -8.27
CA PRO A 32 7.80 -5.27 -7.47
C PRO A 32 9.11 -4.49 -7.65
N TYR A 33 9.93 -4.42 -6.60
CA TYR A 33 11.24 -3.76 -6.64
C TYR A 33 12.34 -4.57 -5.96
N GLY A 34 13.58 -4.26 -6.35
CA GLY A 34 14.79 -4.89 -5.80
C GLY A 34 15.01 -6.34 -6.25
N LYS A 35 16.16 -6.91 -5.86
CA LYS A 35 16.55 -8.29 -6.22
C LYS A 35 15.62 -9.36 -5.64
N GLN A 36 14.84 -9.03 -4.62
CA GLN A 36 13.94 -9.93 -3.91
C GLN A 36 12.48 -9.83 -4.38
N ASN A 37 12.17 -9.03 -5.42
CA ASN A 37 10.80 -8.79 -5.90
C ASN A 37 9.85 -8.35 -4.79
N THR A 38 10.30 -7.44 -3.91
CA THR A 38 9.47 -6.90 -2.85
C THR A 38 8.33 -6.07 -3.47
N ALA A 39 7.09 -6.30 -3.06
CA ALA A 39 5.96 -5.54 -3.56
C ALA A 39 6.01 -4.09 -3.06
N LEU A 40 6.07 -3.12 -3.99
CA LEU A 40 5.87 -1.71 -3.67
C LEU A 40 4.38 -1.42 -3.58
N LEU A 41 3.94 -0.92 -2.43
CA LEU A 41 2.55 -0.52 -2.21
C LEU A 41 2.40 0.99 -2.41
N LYS A 42 1.24 1.42 -2.90
CA LYS A 42 0.92 2.82 -3.15
C LYS A 42 -0.47 3.14 -2.64
N CYS A 43 -0.62 4.28 -1.98
CA CYS A 43 -1.94 4.81 -1.64
C CYS A 43 -2.54 5.56 -2.84
N LYS A 44 -3.71 5.16 -3.32
CA LYS A 44 -4.47 5.84 -4.38
C LYS A 44 -4.92 7.25 -3.97
N THR A 45 -5.18 7.46 -2.69
CA THR A 45 -5.73 8.72 -2.17
C THR A 45 -4.69 9.84 -2.20
N CYS A 46 -3.55 9.65 -1.54
CA CYS A 46 -2.49 10.67 -1.52
C CYS A 46 -1.40 10.47 -2.59
N LYS A 47 -1.45 9.36 -3.34
CA LYS A 47 -0.47 8.97 -4.37
C LYS A 47 0.97 8.82 -3.87
N ASN A 48 1.18 8.87 -2.55
CA ASN A 48 2.45 8.55 -1.91
C ASN A 48 2.62 7.04 -1.77
N THR A 49 3.89 6.65 -1.78
CA THR A 49 4.40 5.28 -1.60
C THR A 49 4.90 5.14 -0.19
#